data_AF-A0A5P9CXJ9-F1
#
_entry.id   AF-A0A5P9CXJ9-F1
#
_cell.length_a   1.000
_cell.length_b   1.000
_cell.length_c   1.000
_cell.angle_alpha   90.00
_cell.angle_beta   90.00
_cell.angle_gamma   90.00
#
_symmetry.space_group_name_H-M   'P 1'
#
loop_
_entity.id
_entity.type
_entity.pdbx_description
1 polymer ?
#
loop_
_entity_poly.entity_id
_entity_poly.type
_entity_poly.pdbx_seq_one_letter_code
_entity_poly.pdbx_strand_id
1 'polypeptide(L)'
;MAESKSKNPVQGMTPQQFRIWRRTLGLKQKDAADRLGLKKRMIQYYEKGNRDGRPVEIPKSIRLACYALSEGIGDFDGQSTAPLPAESKETD
;
A
#
# COMPACT_ATOMS: atom_id res chain seq x y z
N MET A 1 9.54 -37.17 1.77
CA MET A 1 9.34 -36.39 3.00
C MET A 1 9.03 -34.97 2.59
N ALA A 2 7.88 -34.43 2.97
CA ALA A 2 7.48 -33.07 2.61
C ALA A 2 8.23 -32.10 3.53
N GLU A 3 9.20 -31.37 3.00
CA GLU A 3 9.87 -30.30 3.73
C GLU A 3 8.88 -29.17 3.99
N SER A 4 8.46 -29.11 5.25
CA SER A 4 7.77 -28.00 5.89
C SER A 4 8.53 -26.70 5.61
N LYS A 5 8.03 -25.89 4.68
CA LYS A 5 8.46 -24.49 4.56
C LYS A 5 8.12 -23.77 5.85
N SER A 6 9.15 -23.56 6.67
CA SER A 6 9.13 -22.72 7.86
C SER A 6 8.46 -21.39 7.52
N LYS A 7 7.33 -21.12 8.17
CA LYS A 7 6.62 -19.84 8.10
C LYS A 7 7.51 -18.79 8.77
N ASN A 8 8.22 -18.01 7.96
CA ASN A 8 8.89 -16.80 8.46
C ASN A 8 7.79 -15.87 9.03
N PRO A 9 7.87 -15.44 10.30
CA PRO A 9 6.97 -14.40 10.79
C PRO A 9 7.19 -13.16 9.92
N VAL A 10 6.09 -12.68 9.36
CA VAL A 10 6.05 -11.76 8.21
C VAL A 10 6.97 -10.55 8.41
N GLN A 11 8.14 -10.55 7.77
CA GLN A 11 8.95 -9.35 7.55
C GLN A 11 8.21 -8.46 6.55
N GLY A 12 7.28 -7.64 7.05
CA GLY A 12 6.47 -6.79 6.21
C GLY A 12 5.65 -5.78 6.99
N MET A 13 5.15 -4.79 6.26
CA MET A 13 4.19 -3.81 6.77
C MET A 13 2.93 -4.53 7.24
N THR A 14 2.50 -4.28 8.47
CA THR A 14 1.27 -4.84 9.02
C THR A 14 0.04 -4.10 8.50
N PRO A 15 -1.17 -4.71 8.57
CA PRO A 15 -2.41 -4.03 8.21
C PRO A 15 -2.62 -2.70 8.93
N GLN A 16 -2.25 -2.65 10.21
CA GLN A 16 -2.34 -1.44 11.03
C GLN A 16 -1.33 -0.38 10.56
N GLN A 17 -0.08 -0.76 10.27
CA GLN A 17 0.93 0.15 9.74
C GLN A 17 0.49 0.73 8.39
N PHE A 18 -0.07 -0.09 7.49
CA PHE A 18 -0.59 0.36 6.20
C PHE A 18 -1.73 1.37 6.36
N ARG A 19 -2.65 1.11 7.29
CA ARG A 19 -3.72 2.05 7.62
C ARG A 19 -3.20 3.37 8.18
N ILE A 20 -2.18 3.32 9.05
CA ILE A 20 -1.54 4.50 9.63
C ILE A 20 -0.86 5.31 8.52
N TRP A 21 -0.03 4.68 7.70
CA TRP A 21 0.64 5.31 6.54
C TRP A 21 -0.33 6.08 5.64
N ARG A 22 -1.46 5.45 5.29
CA ARG A 22 -2.46 6.10 4.44
C ARG A 22 -3.03 7.35 5.12
N ARG A 23 -3.32 7.26 6.42
CA ARG A 23 -3.88 8.37 7.21
C ARG A 23 -2.86 9.49 7.43
N THR A 24 -1.59 9.18 7.60
CA THR A 24 -0.53 10.20 7.74
C THR A 24 -0.36 11.02 6.47
N LEU A 25 -0.63 10.43 5.31
CA LEU A 25 -0.68 11.14 4.02
C LEU A 25 -2.03 11.82 3.74
N GLY A 26 -2.99 11.73 4.65
CA GLY A 26 -4.33 12.33 4.47
C GLY A 26 -5.20 11.66 3.41
N LEU A 27 -4.80 10.49 2.89
CA LEU A 27 -5.45 9.86 1.74
C LEU A 27 -6.72 9.11 2.13
N LYS A 28 -7.79 9.25 1.34
CA LYS A 28 -8.92 8.32 1.41
C LYS A 28 -8.51 6.98 0.79
N GLN A 29 -9.32 5.94 1.03
CA GLN A 29 -9.02 4.61 0.46
C GLN A 29 -9.03 4.60 -1.07
N LYS A 30 -9.81 5.49 -1.71
CA LYS A 30 -9.85 5.63 -3.17
C LYS A 30 -8.55 6.27 -3.67
N ASP A 31 -8.17 7.40 -3.10
CA ASP A 31 -6.99 8.17 -3.49
C ASP A 31 -5.70 7.35 -3.32
N ALA A 32 -5.60 6.58 -2.24
CA ALA A 32 -4.49 5.65 -2.03
C ALA A 32 -4.47 4.52 -3.08
N ALA A 33 -5.64 4.07 -3.54
CA ALA A 33 -5.73 3.07 -4.60
C ALA A 33 -5.28 3.65 -5.93
N ASP A 34 -5.74 4.85 -6.26
CA ASP A 34 -5.38 5.55 -7.50
C ASP A 34 -3.87 5.83 -7.56
N ARG A 35 -3.27 6.32 -6.46
CA ARG A 35 -1.81 6.56 -6.35
C ARG A 35 -0.97 5.28 -6.40
N LEU A 36 -1.51 4.15 -5.95
CA LEU A 36 -0.81 2.85 -6.01
C LEU A 36 -1.10 2.07 -7.29
N GLY A 37 -1.96 2.56 -8.18
CA GLY A 37 -2.41 1.82 -9.37
C GLY A 37 -3.21 0.55 -9.02
N LEU A 38 -3.97 0.58 -7.92
CA LEU A 38 -4.71 -0.55 -7.39
C LEU A 38 -6.22 -0.29 -7.40
N LYS A 39 -7.01 -1.37 -7.31
CA LYS A 39 -8.45 -1.26 -7.01
C LYS A 39 -8.64 -0.89 -5.54
N LYS A 40 -9.59 0.00 -5.21
CA LYS A 40 -9.97 0.36 -3.82
C LYS A 40 -10.16 -0.85 -2.90
N ARG A 41 -10.69 -1.96 -3.43
CA ARG A 41 -10.88 -3.20 -2.66
C ARG A 41 -9.57 -3.80 -2.14
N MET A 42 -8.46 -3.62 -2.86
CA MET A 42 -7.13 -4.07 -2.42
C MET A 42 -6.67 -3.31 -1.18
N ILE A 43 -6.89 -1.99 -1.14
CA ILE A 43 -6.60 -1.16 0.04
C ILE A 43 -7.37 -1.69 1.25
N GLN A 44 -8.65 -2.04 1.08
CA GLN A 44 -9.46 -2.63 2.15
C GLN A 44 -8.91 -3.98 2.63
N TYR A 45 -8.47 -4.85 1.71
CA TYR A 45 -7.87 -6.13 2.08
C TYR A 45 -6.55 -5.97 2.83
N TYR A 46 -5.71 -5.02 2.43
CA TYR A 46 -4.46 -4.72 3.13
C TYR A 46 -4.70 -4.15 4.53
N GLU A 47 -5.68 -3.26 4.70
CA GLU A 47 -6.02 -2.70 6.02
C GLU A 47 -6.70 -3.72 6.95
N LYS A 48 -7.48 -4.63 6.39
CA LYS A 48 -8.15 -5.70 7.14
C LYS A 48 -7.20 -6.88 7.44
N GLY A 49 -6.16 -7.04 6.61
CA GLY A 49 -5.25 -8.19 6.66
C GLY A 49 -5.87 -9.51 6.23
N ASN A 50 -7.07 -9.51 5.62
CA ASN A 50 -7.72 -10.73 5.13
C ASN A 50 -8.65 -10.49 3.93
N ARG A 51 -8.82 -11.56 3.14
CA ARG A 51 -9.77 -11.70 2.03
C ARG A 51 -10.45 -13.06 2.16
N ASP A 52 -11.77 -13.05 2.33
CA ASP A 52 -12.61 -14.25 2.39
C ASP A 52 -12.08 -15.31 3.38
N GLY A 53 -11.69 -14.84 4.58
CA GLY A 53 -11.14 -15.68 5.66
C GLY A 53 -9.67 -16.07 5.49
N ARG A 54 -9.02 -15.72 4.37
CA ARG A 54 -7.59 -15.96 4.17
C ARG A 54 -6.77 -14.72 4.51
N PRO A 55 -5.65 -14.86 5.24
CA PRO A 55 -4.72 -13.75 5.46
C PRO A 55 -4.25 -13.13 4.15
N VAL A 56 -4.16 -11.80 4.11
CA VAL A 56 -3.63 -11.05 2.98
C VAL A 56 -2.40 -10.31 3.45
N GLU A 57 -1.27 -10.65 2.84
CA GLU A 57 -0.01 -9.94 3.04
C GLU A 57 0.11 -8.77 2.07
N ILE A 58 0.79 -7.71 2.49
CA ILE A 58 1.12 -6.57 1.64
C ILE A 58 2.38 -6.92 0.84
N PRO A 59 2.32 -7.03 -0.49
CA PRO A 59 3.48 -7.40 -1.31
C PRO A 59 4.64 -6.40 -1.20
N LYS A 60 5.88 -6.87 -1.46
CA LYS A 60 7.07 -6.01 -1.44
C LYS A 60 6.94 -4.79 -2.36
N SER A 61 6.38 -4.97 -3.55
CA SER A 61 6.14 -3.87 -4.51
C SER A 61 5.28 -2.76 -3.90
N ILE A 62 4.21 -3.14 -3.19
CA ILE A 62 3.32 -2.18 -2.53
C ILE A 62 4.03 -1.47 -1.38
N ARG A 63 4.83 -2.18 -0.58
CA ARG A 63 5.60 -1.56 0.51
C ARG A 63 6.61 -0.52 0.00
N LEU A 64 7.28 -0.82 -1.11
CA LEU A 64 8.20 0.12 -1.76
C LEU A 64 7.45 1.33 -2.34
N ALA A 65 6.29 1.11 -2.96
CA ALA A 65 5.45 2.20 -3.45
C ALA A 65 4.93 3.09 -2.31
N CYS A 66 4.52 2.51 -1.18
CA CYS A 66 4.14 3.28 0.02
C CYS A 66 5.28 4.16 0.52
N TYR A 67 6.51 3.65 0.53
CA TYR A 67 7.69 4.42 0.90
C TYR A 67 7.92 5.59 -0.07
N ALA A 68 7.90 5.34 -1.39
CA ALA A 68 8.05 6.39 -2.40
C ALA A 68 7.02 7.52 -2.23
N LEU A 69 5.75 7.16 -2.01
CA LEU A 69 4.69 8.13 -1.75
C LEU A 69 4.90 8.94 -0.46
N SER A 70 5.49 8.33 0.57
CA SER A 70 5.85 9.02 1.82
C SER A 70 6.99 10.02 1.63
N GLU A 71 7.91 9.76 0.70
CA GLU A 71 8.96 10.69 0.28
C GLU A 71 8.46 11.75 -0.73
N GLY A 72 7.16 11.76 -1.05
CA GLY A 72 6.58 12.70 -2.00
C GLY A 72 6.88 12.36 -3.46
N ILE A 73 7.25 11.12 -3.76
CA ILE A 73 7.46 10.62 -5.13
C ILE A 73 6.16 9.99 -5.62
N GLY A 74 5.58 10.55 -6.68
CA GLY A 74 4.33 10.06 -7.28
C GLY A 74 4.52 9.10 -8.44
N ASP A 75 5.63 9.21 -9.17
CA ASP A 75 5.91 8.35 -10.32
C ASP A 75 7.43 8.19 -10.55
N PHE A 76 7.82 7.15 -11.30
CA PHE A 76 9.21 6.87 -11.67
C PHE A 76 9.28 6.16 -13.03
N ASP A 77 9.99 6.75 -13.99
CA ASP A 77 10.09 6.27 -15.37
C ASP A 77 11.29 5.35 -15.63
N GLY A 78 12.10 5.07 -14.60
CA GLY A 78 13.36 4.33 -14.72
C GLY A 78 14.61 5.20 -14.74
N GLN A 79 14.47 6.53 -14.86
CA GLN A 79 15.57 7.51 -14.90
C GLN A 79 15.34 8.68 -13.93
N SER A 80 14.10 9.17 -13.82
CA SER A 80 13.72 10.34 -13.04
C SER A 80 12.43 10.11 -12.26
N THR A 81 12.30 10.81 -11.14
CA THR A 81 11.10 10.77 -10.27
C THR A 81 10.20 11.97 -10.53
N ALA A 82 8.90 11.73 -10.64
CA ALA A 82 7.92 12.80 -10.65
C ALA A 82 7.39 13.06 -9.23
N PRO A 83 7.21 14.34 -8.82
CA PRO A 83 6.66 14.68 -7.52
C PRO A 83 5.20 14.27 -7.43
N LEU A 84 4.79 13.90 -6.22
CA LEU A 84 3.44 13.51 -5.91
C LEU A 84 2.50 14.72 -6.06
N PRO A 85 1.43 14.65 -6.89
CA PRO A 85 0.51 15.76 -7.05
C PRO A 85 -0.15 16.13 -5.72
N ALA A 86 -0.19 17.43 -5.42
CA ALA A 86 -1.01 17.97 -4.34
C ALA A 86 -2.48 17.75 -4.72
N GLU A 87 -3.22 17.01 -3.90
CA GLU A 87 -4.62 16.72 -4.21
C GLU A 87 -5.44 18.01 -4.16
N SER A 88 -6.06 18.35 -5.28
CA SER A 88 -7.15 19.32 -5.36
C SER A 88 -8.26 18.80 -4.44
N LYS A 89 -8.56 19.53 -3.36
CA LYS A 89 -9.72 19.25 -2.51
C LYS A 89 -11.00 19.53 -3.31
N GLU A 90 -11.43 18.61 -4.17
CA GLU A 90 -12.82 18.58 -4.60
C GLU A 90 -13.66 18.03 -3.45
N THR A 91 -14.27 18.96 -2.72
CA THR A 91 -15.42 18.75 -1.86
C THR A 91 -16.60 18.31 -2.71
N ASP A 92 -17.04 17.07 -2.51
CA ASP A 92 -18.41 16.62 -2.76
C ASP A 92 -19.02 16.26 -1.40
#